data_AF-A0A9E1IRZ4-F1
#
_entry.id   AF-A0A9E1IRZ4-F1
#
_cell.length_a   1.000
_cell.length_b   1.000
_cell.length_c   1.000
_cell.angle_alpha   90.00
_cell.angle_beta   90.00
_cell.angle_gamma   90.00
#
_symmetry.space_group_name_H-M   'P 1'
#
loop_
_entity.id
_entity.type
_entity.pdbx_description
1 polymer ?
#
loop_
_entity_poly.entity_id
_entity_poly.type
_entity_poly.pdbx_seq_one_letter_code
_entity_poly.pdbx_strand_id
1 'polypeptide(L)'
;YANMILIAALTSILFLGGWLSPFQGIPVLDEMTAWVPGLVWLLAKMSIFLFLFLWFRATFPRYRYDQIMRLGWKAFLPVTIFWLFVEGIAIYAELGPWFDGVLGAAS
;
A
#
# COMPACT_ATOMS: atom_id res chain seq x y z
N TYR A 1 -9.79 11.96 -14.88
CA TYR A 1 -9.35 10.54 -14.97
C TYR A 1 -7.86 10.37 -14.73
N ALA A 2 -6.99 11.23 -15.29
CA ALA A 2 -5.54 11.21 -15.01
C ALA A 2 -5.21 11.17 -13.50
N ASN A 3 -5.87 11.98 -12.68
CA ASN A 3 -5.68 11.95 -11.22
C ASN A 3 -6.05 10.60 -10.57
N MET A 4 -7.04 9.87 -11.10
CA MET A 4 -7.39 8.53 -10.58
C MET A 4 -6.30 7.51 -10.93
N ILE A 5 -5.76 7.59 -12.15
CA ILE A 5 -4.63 6.76 -12.60
C ILE A 5 -3.38 7.06 -11.78
N LEU A 6 -3.10 8.34 -11.50
CA LEU A 6 -1.97 8.76 -10.70
C LEU A 6 -2.06 8.23 -9.26
N ILE A 7 -3.22 8.33 -8.61
CA ILE A 7 -3.41 7.80 -7.25
C ILE A 7 -3.31 6.26 -7.25
N ALA A 8 -3.84 5.57 -8.26
CA ALA A 8 -3.67 4.13 -8.41
C ALA A 8 -2.19 3.72 -8.60
N ALA A 9 -1.42 4.51 -9.36
CA ALA A 9 0.01 4.30 -9.52
C ALA A 9 0.78 4.52 -8.22
N LEU A 10 0.54 5.64 -7.52
CA LEU A 10 1.20 5.94 -6.24
C LEU A 10 0.90 4.90 -5.17
N THR A 11 -0.37 4.48 -5.04
CA THR A 11 -0.75 3.45 -4.06
C THR A 11 -0.10 2.11 -4.36
N SER A 12 -0.04 1.70 -5.63
CA SER A 12 0.67 0.48 -6.03
C SER A 12 2.18 0.54 -5.74
N ILE A 13 2.81 1.72 -5.90
CA ILE A 13 4.24 1.89 -5.65
C ILE A 13 4.55 1.90 -4.15
N LEU A 14 3.83 2.74 -3.39
CA LEU A 14 4.13 3.00 -1.98
C LEU A 14 3.76 1.84 -1.05
N PHE A 15 2.68 1.10 -1.35
CA PHE A 15 2.16 0.08 -0.43
C PHE A 15 2.30 -1.36 -0.95
N LEU A 16 2.36 -1.58 -2.26
CA LEU A 16 2.41 -2.93 -2.85
C LEU A 16 3.76 -3.29 -3.50
N GLY A 17 4.82 -2.54 -3.18
CA GLY A 17 6.17 -2.81 -3.69
C GLY A 17 6.39 -2.47 -5.17
N GLY A 18 5.47 -1.73 -5.79
CA GLY A 18 5.63 -1.20 -7.16
C GLY A 18 5.91 -2.27 -8.21
N TRP A 19 7.14 -2.27 -8.72
CA TRP A 19 7.63 -3.14 -9.80
C TRP A 19 7.99 -4.56 -9.36
N LEU A 20 8.08 -4.80 -8.04
CA LEU A 20 8.47 -6.09 -7.48
C LEU A 20 7.34 -7.12 -7.67
N SER A 21 7.73 -8.34 -8.06
CA SER A 21 6.81 -9.47 -8.12
C SER A 21 6.30 -9.76 -6.71
N PRO A 22 4.97 -9.91 -6.51
CA PRO A 22 4.40 -10.21 -5.20
C PRO A 22 4.83 -11.60 -4.65
N PHE A 23 5.55 -12.39 -5.44
CA PHE A 23 6.01 -13.74 -5.08
C PHE A 23 7.51 -13.86 -4.81
N GLN A 24 8.23 -12.74 -4.72
CA GLN A 24 9.65 -12.77 -4.33
C GLN A 24 9.81 -13.39 -2.94
N GLY A 25 10.52 -14.52 -2.86
CA GLY A 25 10.73 -15.27 -1.62
C GLY A 25 10.09 -16.67 -1.58
N ILE A 26 9.30 -17.07 -2.59
CA ILE A 26 8.78 -18.44 -2.73
C ILE A 26 9.56 -19.15 -3.85
N PRO A 27 10.38 -20.18 -3.55
CA PRO A 27 11.33 -20.77 -4.50
C PRO A 27 10.71 -21.24 -5.83
N VAL A 28 9.46 -21.70 -5.82
CA VAL A 28 8.79 -22.24 -7.01
C VAL A 28 8.12 -21.16 -7.86
N LEU A 29 7.61 -20.08 -7.23
CA LEU A 29 6.87 -19.03 -7.95
C LEU A 29 7.79 -17.91 -8.46
N ASP A 30 8.94 -17.70 -7.83
CA ASP A 30 9.90 -16.67 -8.24
C ASP A 30 10.51 -16.98 -9.62
N GLU A 31 10.95 -18.23 -9.84
CA GLU A 31 11.49 -18.67 -11.14
C GLU A 31 10.44 -18.62 -12.26
N MET A 32 9.18 -18.97 -11.95
CA MET A 32 8.07 -18.92 -12.91
C MET A 32 7.60 -17.50 -13.24
N THR A 33 7.94 -16.49 -12.43
CA THR A 33 7.53 -15.10 -12.64
C THR A 33 8.66 -14.17 -13.06
N ALA A 34 9.92 -14.65 -13.03
CA ALA A 34 11.11 -13.92 -13.46
C ALA A 34 11.10 -13.49 -14.93
N TRP A 35 10.40 -14.22 -15.80
CA TRP A 35 10.29 -13.87 -17.23
C TRP A 35 9.31 -12.72 -17.51
N VAL A 36 8.46 -12.36 -16.56
CA VAL A 36 7.46 -11.29 -16.74
C VAL A 36 8.10 -9.94 -16.38
N PRO A 37 8.09 -8.94 -17.28
CA PRO A 37 8.63 -7.63 -16.98
C PRO A 37 7.94 -6.99 -15.76
N GLY A 38 8.73 -6.40 -14.85
CA GLY A 38 8.22 -5.70 -13.65
C GLY A 38 7.13 -4.66 -13.96
N LEU A 39 7.18 -4.06 -15.16
CA LEU A 39 6.16 -3.14 -15.66
C LEU A 39 4.75 -3.75 -15.71
N VAL A 40 4.64 -5.01 -16.12
CA VAL A 40 3.37 -5.73 -16.22
C VAL A 40 2.76 -5.92 -14.83
N TRP A 41 3.58 -6.20 -13.81
CA TRP A 41 3.14 -6.36 -12.43
C TRP A 41 2.54 -5.08 -11.85
N LEU A 42 3.18 -3.94 -12.09
CA LEU A 42 2.61 -2.66 -11.64
C LEU A 42 1.36 -2.31 -12.42
N LEU A 43 1.31 -2.53 -13.73
CA LEU A 43 0.09 -2.28 -14.52
C LEU A 43 -1.07 -3.18 -14.07
N ALA A 44 -0.79 -4.43 -13.71
CA ALA A 44 -1.78 -5.35 -13.15
C ALA A 44 -2.28 -4.89 -11.76
N LYS A 45 -1.38 -4.48 -10.86
CA LYS A 45 -1.78 -3.92 -9.55
C LYS A 45 -2.59 -2.62 -9.72
N MET A 46 -2.16 -1.75 -10.64
CA MET A 46 -2.88 -0.52 -10.98
C MET A 46 -4.28 -0.80 -11.55
N SER A 47 -4.42 -1.81 -12.42
CA SER A 47 -5.72 -2.13 -13.02
C SER A 47 -6.73 -2.60 -11.97
N ILE A 48 -6.28 -3.33 -10.95
CA ILE A 48 -7.09 -3.71 -9.79
C ILE A 48 -7.56 -2.45 -9.04
N PHE A 49 -6.67 -1.51 -8.73
CA PHE A 49 -7.07 -0.26 -8.05
C PHE A 49 -8.01 0.60 -8.89
N LEU A 50 -7.78 0.68 -10.20
CA LEU A 50 -8.68 1.38 -11.12
C LEU A 50 -10.05 0.71 -11.18
N PHE A 51 -10.10 -0.63 -11.19
CA PHE A 51 -11.34 -1.38 -11.10
C PHE A 51 -12.07 -1.09 -9.79
N LEU A 52 -11.38 -1.05 -8.65
CA LEU A 52 -11.96 -0.67 -7.37
C LEU A 52 -12.52 0.76 -7.40
N PHE A 53 -11.79 1.73 -7.96
CA PHE A 53 -12.30 3.11 -8.10
C PHE A 53 -13.56 3.18 -8.96
N LEU A 54 -13.61 2.43 -10.06
CA LEU A 54 -14.79 2.36 -10.92
C LEU A 54 -15.96 1.69 -10.18
N TRP A 55 -15.68 0.61 -9.45
CA TRP A 55 -16.68 -0.13 -8.67
C TRP A 55 -17.25 0.73 -7.54
N PHE A 56 -16.41 1.41 -6.75
CA PHE A 56 -16.87 2.32 -5.70
C PHE A 56 -17.71 3.48 -6.24
N ARG A 57 -17.38 3.99 -7.43
CA ARG A 57 -18.21 4.99 -8.12
C ARG A 57 -19.58 4.44 -8.49
N ALA A 58 -19.67 3.16 -8.84
CA ALA A 58 -20.92 2.50 -9.21
C ALA A 58 -21.78 2.12 -7.99
N THR A 59 -21.15 1.72 -6.88
CA THR A 59 -21.87 1.17 -5.71
C THR A 59 -22.29 2.24 -4.71
N PHE A 60 -21.54 3.34 -4.52
CA PHE A 60 -21.87 4.30 -3.48
C PHE A 60 -22.79 5.43 -3.96
N PRO A 61 -23.99 5.56 -3.35
CA PRO A 61 -24.82 6.77 -3.48
C PRO A 61 -24.10 7.96 -2.84
N ARG A 62 -24.25 9.15 -3.44
CA ARG A 62 -23.49 10.38 -3.14
C ARG A 62 -23.31 10.62 -1.63
N TYR A 63 -22.08 10.55 -1.14
CA TYR A 63 -21.72 10.93 0.23
C TYR A 63 -21.59 12.45 0.37
N ARG A 64 -22.08 13.01 1.48
CA ARG A 64 -21.95 14.44 1.76
C ARG A 64 -20.54 14.75 2.25
N TYR A 65 -20.01 15.92 1.87
CA TYR A 65 -18.67 16.37 2.24
C TYR A 65 -18.43 16.30 3.76
N ASP A 66 -19.41 16.69 4.56
CA ASP A 66 -19.31 16.65 6.03
C ASP A 66 -19.12 15.24 6.59
N GLN A 67 -19.66 14.23 5.91
CA GLN A 67 -19.51 12.83 6.34
C GLN A 67 -18.10 12.34 6.07
N ILE A 68 -17.54 12.69 4.90
CA ILE A 68 -16.17 12.36 4.53
C ILE A 68 -15.18 13.11 5.43
N MET A 69 -15.43 14.38 5.68
CA MET A 69 -14.60 15.19 6.57
C MET A 69 -14.61 14.62 7.98
N ARG A 70 -15.81 14.28 8.50
CA ARG A 70 -15.91 13.66 9.82
C ARG A 70 -15.19 12.30 9.88
N LEU A 71 -15.25 11.48 8.82
CA LEU A 71 -14.54 10.21 8.76
C LEU A 71 -13.02 10.40 8.74
N GLY A 72 -12.52 11.33 7.90
CA GLY A 72 -11.11 11.73 7.84
C GLY A 72 -10.57 12.13 9.21
N TRP A 73 -11.27 13.06 9.85
CA TRP A 73 -10.81 13.65 11.10
C TRP A 73 -11.04 12.75 12.33
N LYS A 74 -12.14 11.99 12.38
CA LYS A 74 -12.46 11.18 13.55
C LYS A 74 -11.94 9.75 13.51
N ALA A 75 -11.70 9.19 12.31
CA ALA A 75 -11.26 7.81 12.18
C ALA A 75 -9.86 7.71 11.57
N PHE A 76 -9.63 8.27 10.37
CA PHE A 76 -8.36 8.06 9.67
C PHE A 76 -7.17 8.69 10.40
N LEU A 77 -7.29 9.95 10.82
CA LEU A 77 -6.22 10.66 11.50
C LEU A 77 -5.77 9.99 12.82
N PRO A 78 -6.67 9.64 13.77
CA PRO A 78 -6.23 8.98 14.99
C PRO A 78 -5.67 7.58 14.74
N VAL A 79 -6.19 6.85 13.74
CA VAL A 79 -5.69 5.52 13.39
C VAL A 79 -4.26 5.59 12.85
N THR A 80 -3.95 6.54 11.95
CA THR A 80 -2.58 6.67 11.42
C THR A 80 -1.59 7.11 12.50
N ILE A 81 -1.99 8.02 13.39
CA ILE A 81 -1.15 8.43 14.53
C ILE A 81 -0.88 7.25 15.46
N PHE A 82 -1.93 6.49 15.82
CA PHE A 82 -1.77 5.31 16.66
C PHE A 82 -0.82 4.29 16.03
N TRP A 83 -0.96 4.02 14.72
CA TRP A 83 -0.08 3.11 14.01
C TRP A 83 1.39 3.59 14.03
N LEU A 84 1.63 4.88 13.85
CA LEU A 84 2.98 5.45 13.96
C LEU A 84 3.60 5.25 15.35
N PHE A 85 2.82 5.38 16.42
CA PHE A 85 3.30 5.08 17.77
C PHE A 85 3.63 3.59 17.94
N VAL A 86 2.78 2.70 17.41
CA VAL A 86 3.00 1.25 17.45
C VAL A 86 4.30 0.90 16.71
N GLU A 87 4.51 1.41 15.51
CA GLU A 87 5.74 1.21 14.72
C GLU A 87 6.97 1.77 15.45
N GLY A 88 6.87 2.96 16.08
CA GLY A 88 7.96 3.53 16.87
C GLY A 88 8.36 2.67 18.08
N ILE A 89 7.37 2.09 18.77
CA ILE A 89 7.62 1.16 19.89
C ILE A 89 8.19 -0.16 19.36
N ALA A 90 7.70 -0.67 18.23
CA ALA A 90 8.20 -1.90 17.62
C ALA A 90 9.69 -1.79 17.25
N ILE A 91 10.12 -0.64 16.72
CA ILE A 91 11.53 -0.34 16.46
C ILE A 91 12.34 -0.32 17.77
N TYR A 92 11.85 0.33 18.82
CA TYR A 92 12.54 0.38 20.12
C TYR A 92 12.66 -1.00 20.79
N ALA A 93 11.63 -1.83 20.67
CA ALA A 93 11.58 -3.16 21.25
C ALA A 93 12.31 -4.22 20.40
N GLU A 94 12.89 -3.85 19.25
CA GLU A 94 13.49 -4.76 18.26
C GLU A 94 12.55 -5.90 17.83
N LEU A 95 11.24 -5.66 17.92
CA LEU A 95 10.22 -6.64 17.60
C LEU A 95 9.77 -6.44 16.15
N GLY A 96 10.40 -7.15 15.23
CA GLY A 96 9.79 -7.42 13.93
C GLY A 96 10.75 -7.81 12.81
N PRO A 97 10.29 -8.61 11.82
CA PRO A 97 11.10 -9.15 10.71
C PRO A 97 11.58 -8.09 9.68
N TRP A 98 11.47 -6.80 10.00
CA TRP A 98 11.71 -5.67 9.08
C TRP A 98 12.81 -4.71 9.57
N PHE A 99 13.14 -4.75 10.88
CA PHE A 99 13.98 -3.73 11.53
C PHE A 99 15.36 -4.25 11.96
N ASP A 100 15.66 -5.53 11.70
CA ASP A 100 16.92 -6.21 12.06
C ASP A 100 18.19 -5.50 11.54
N GLY A 101 18.09 -4.66 10.49
CA GLY A 101 19.20 -3.92 9.90
C GLY A 101 19.32 -2.43 10.24
N VAL A 102 18.33 -1.85 10.95
CA VAL A 102 18.27 -0.39 11.18
C VAL A 102 19.20 0.04 12.31
N LEU A 103 19.32 -0.78 13.36
CA LEU A 103 20.11 -0.45 14.55
C LEU A 103 21.57 -0.91 14.43
N GLY A 104 21.85 -1.96 13.64
CA GLY A 104 23.22 -2.45 13.40
C GLY A 104 24.08 -1.53 12.51
N ALA A 105 23.50 -0.57 11.79
CA ALA A 105 24.23 0.44 11.03
C ALA A 105 24.65 1.67 11.86
N ALA A 106 24.17 1.77 13.11
CA ALA A 106 24.42 2.90 14.01
C ALA A 106 25.54 2.65 15.04
N SER A 107 26.19 1.49 15.01
CA SER A 107 27.35 1.08 15.83
C SER A 107 28.55 0.75 14.96
#